data_AF-A0A251XG89-F1
#
_entry.id   AF-A0A251XG89-F1
#
_cell.length_a   1.000
_cell.length_b   1.000
_cell.length_c   1.000
_cell.angle_alpha   90.00
_cell.angle_beta   90.00
_cell.angle_gamma   90.00
#
_symmetry.space_group_name_H-M   'P 1'
#
loop_
_entity.id
_entity.type
_entity.pdbx_description
1 polymer ?
#
loop_
_entity_poly.entity_id
_entity_poly.type
_entity_poly.pdbx_seq_one_letter_code
_entity_poly.pdbx_strand_id
1 'polypeptide(L)' 'MTQILDRQYFTSIYFREPGGVLFEIATDTPGFDIDEPLLELGRSLRLPPWLEPSRADIEAAVPPLRLPDEEPVPAGGSAA' A
#
# COMPACT_ATOMS: atom_id res chain seq x y z
N MET A 1 17.16 -18.09 -1.83
CA MET A 1 15.97 -17.68 -2.61
C MET A 1 14.73 -18.05 -1.81
N THR A 2 13.74 -17.16 -1.73
CA THR A 2 12.47 -17.44 -1.04
C THR A 2 11.52 -18.26 -1.91
N GLN A 3 10.44 -18.77 -1.31
CA GLN A 3 9.25 -19.18 -2.04
C GLN A 3 8.55 -17.95 -2.63
N ILE A 4 7.54 -18.16 -3.49
CA ILE A 4 6.68 -17.09 -4.00
C ILE A 4 5.91 -16.50 -2.83
N LEU A 5 5.92 -15.17 -2.72
CA LEU A 5 5.20 -14.40 -1.72
C LEU A 5 4.10 -13.57 -2.40
N ASP A 6 2.91 -13.59 -1.82
CA ASP A 6 1.79 -12.74 -2.23
C ASP A 6 1.93 -11.36 -1.56
N ARG A 7 1.97 -10.30 -2.37
CA ARG A 7 2.12 -8.91 -1.95
C ARG A 7 0.86 -8.09 -2.21
N GLN A 8 -0.31 -8.73 -2.33
CA GLN A 8 -1.61 -8.15 -2.68
C GLN A 8 -1.71 -7.64 -4.11
N TYR A 9 -0.75 -6.82 -4.54
CA TYR A 9 -0.74 -6.15 -5.86
C TYR A 9 0.12 -6.86 -6.91
N PHE A 10 1.01 -7.76 -6.45
CA PHE A 10 1.91 -8.57 -7.26
C PHE A 10 2.36 -9.79 -6.45
N THR A 11 3.05 -10.72 -7.11
CA THR A 11 3.78 -11.80 -6.43
C THR A 11 5.27 -11.60 -6.61
N SER A 12 6.07 -11.98 -5.62
CA SER A 12 7.51 -11.85 -5.74
C SER A 12 8.33 -12.95 -5.07
N ILE A 13 9.58 -13.07 -5.53
CA ILE A 13 10.63 -13.87 -4.90
C ILE A 13 11.83 -12.98 -4.57
N TYR A 14 12.58 -13.36 -3.54
CA TYR A 14 13.78 -12.65 -3.11
C TYR A 14 14.99 -13.58 -3.12
N PHE A 15 16.13 -13.05 -3.53
CA PHE A 15 17.41 -13.74 -3.44
C PHE A 15 18.55 -12.73 -3.28
N ARG A 16 19.67 -13.18 -2.70
CA ARG A 16 20.89 -12.38 -2.62
C ARG A 16 21.85 -12.84 -3.70
N GLU A 17 22.40 -11.91 -4.46
CA GLU A 17 23.52 -12.19 -5.34
C GLU A 17 24.84 -12.31 -4.53
N PRO A 18 25.94 -12.86 -5.08
CA PRO A 18 27.18 -13.12 -4.33
C PRO A 18 27.79 -11.95 -3.55
N GLY A 19 27.63 -10.70 -4.01
CA GLY A 19 28.02 -9.47 -3.34
C GLY A 19 27.09 -9.03 -2.20
N GLY A 20 26.00 -9.78 -1.96
CA GLY A 20 25.07 -9.58 -0.85
C GLY A 20 23.88 -8.67 -1.16
N VAL A 21 23.80 -8.07 -2.35
CA VAL A 21 22.66 -7.24 -2.76
C VAL A 21 21.40 -8.10 -2.81
N LEU A 22 20.31 -7.62 -2.19
CA LEU A 22 19.02 -8.28 -2.21
C LEU A 22 18.27 -7.89 -3.49
N PHE A 23 18.03 -8.87 -4.36
CA PHE A 23 17.20 -8.73 -5.54
C PHE A 23 15.79 -9.24 -5.27
N GLU A 24 14.83 -8.57 -5.89
CA GLU A 24 13.43 -8.97 -5.97
C GLU A 24 13.06 -9.17 -7.44
N ILE A 25 12.35 -10.25 -7.73
CA ILE A 25 11.67 -10.45 -9.01
C ILE A 25 10.17 -10.44 -8.70
N ALA A 26 9.46 -9.48 -9.28
CA ALA A 26 8.03 -9.25 -9.07
C ALA A 26 7.25 -9.37 -10.39
N THR A 27 6.00 -9.82 -10.33
CA THR A 27 5.09 -9.86 -11.49
C THR A 27 4.52 -8.49 -11.80
N ASP A 28 4.31 -8.18 -13.09
CA ASP A 28 3.71 -6.91 -13.53
C ASP A 28 2.23 -6.77 -13.15
N THR A 29 1.52 -7.90 -13.09
CA THR A 29 0.09 -7.97 -12.78
C THR A 29 -0.13 -8.66 -11.43
N PRO A 30 -1.27 -8.41 -10.75
CA PRO A 30 -2.46 -7.71 -11.24
C PRO A 30 -2.38 -6.17 -11.28
N GLY A 31 -1.60 -5.53 -10.39
CA GLY A 31 -1.50 -4.06 -10.31
C GLY A 31 -2.30 -3.46 -9.16
N PHE A 32 -2.29 -2.13 -9.07
CA PHE A 32 -2.94 -1.38 -7.98
C PHE A 32 -4.41 -1.04 -8.23
N ASP A 33 -4.89 -1.19 -9.47
CA ASP A 33 -6.28 -0.90 -9.84
C ASP A 33 -7.27 -2.02 -9.48
N ILE A 34 -6.79 -3.06 -8.77
CA ILE A 34 -7.60 -4.19 -8.32
C ILE A 34 -8.60 -3.84 -7.22
N ASP A 35 -8.26 -2.87 -6.37
CA ASP A 35 -9.01 -2.46 -5.17
C ASP A 35 -9.26 -0.96 -5.11
N GLU A 36 -8.70 -0.18 -6.04
CA GLU A 36 -8.85 1.26 -6.15
C GLU A 36 -9.11 1.72 -7.59
N PRO A 37 -10.06 2.64 -7.84
CA PRO A 37 -10.15 3.32 -9.12
C PRO A 37 -8.86 4.10 -9.42
N LEU A 38 -8.42 4.11 -10.69
CA LEU A 38 -7.18 4.77 -11.11
C LEU A 38 -7.04 6.24 -10.64
N LEU A 39 -8.14 6.99 -10.62
CA LEU A 39 -8.16 8.40 -10.21
C LEU A 39 -8.06 8.60 -8.69
N GLU A 40 -8.31 7.55 -7.91
CA GLU A 40 -8.35 7.56 -6.44
C GLU A 40 -7.15 6.83 -5.81
N LEU A 41 -6.19 6.38 -6.62
CA LEU A 41 -5.03 5.63 -6.15
C LEU A 41 -4.23 6.41 -5.10
N GLY A 42 -3.89 5.73 -4.00
CA GLY A 42 -3.03 6.28 -2.96
C GLY A 42 -3.69 7.39 -2.13
N ARG A 43 -5.01 7.60 -2.27
CA ARG A 43 -5.77 8.60 -1.50
C ARG A 43 -6.18 8.12 -0.11
N SER A 44 -6.13 6.81 0.12
CA SER A 44 -6.56 6.20 1.39
C SER A 44 -5.59 5.12 1.84
N LEU A 45 -5.58 4.83 3.15
CA LEU A 45 -4.78 3.75 3.70
C LEU A 45 -5.40 2.39 3.32
N ARG A 46 -4.75 1.70 2.38
CA ARG A 46 -5.06 0.32 2.03
C ARG A 46 -4.33 -0.66 2.93
N LEU A 47 -5.07 -1.65 3.40
CA LEU A 47 -4.54 -2.77 4.17
C LEU A 47 -4.87 -4.06 3.41
N PRO A 48 -3.96 -5.04 3.38
CA PRO A 48 -4.32 -6.35 2.88
C PRO A 48 -5.40 -6.97 3.78
N PRO A 49 -6.26 -7.88 3.27
CA PRO A 49 -7.40 -8.43 4.00
C PRO A 49 -7.05 -9.02 5.38
N TRP A 50 -5.85 -9.58 5.54
CA TRP A 50 -5.41 -10.16 6.81
C TRP A 50 -5.03 -9.13 7.88
N LEU A 51 -4.85 -7.84 7.52
CA LEU A 51 -4.59 -6.74 8.45
C LEU A 51 -5.81 -5.86 8.72
N GLU A 52 -6.87 -5.97 7.91
CA GLU A 52 -8.11 -5.22 8.11
C GLU A 52 -8.72 -5.35 9.51
N PRO A 53 -8.70 -6.52 10.19
CA PRO A 53 -9.19 -6.61 11.57
C PRO A 53 -8.47 -5.71 12.58
N SER A 54 -7.25 -5.28 12.26
CA SER A 54 -6.42 -4.41 13.10
C SER A 54 -6.34 -2.97 12.58
N ARG A 55 -7.23 -2.57 11.65
CA ARG A 55 -7.20 -1.24 11.02
C ARG A 55 -7.11 -0.09 12.01
N ALA A 56 -7.97 -0.07 13.03
CA ALA A 56 -8.02 1.02 13.99
C ALA A 56 -6.69 1.20 14.74
N ASP A 57 -6.06 0.10 15.14
CA ASP A 57 -4.77 0.12 15.82
C ASP A 57 -3.64 0.58 14.89
N ILE A 58 -3.67 0.12 13.63
CA ILE A 58 -2.70 0.52 12.60
C ILE A 58 -2.82 2.01 12.29
N GLU A 59 -4.04 2.51 12.05
CA GLU A 59 -4.32 3.93 11.78
C GLU A 59 -3.88 4.83 12.94
N ALA A 60 -4.06 4.38 14.19
CA ALA A 60 -3.60 5.12 15.37
C ALA A 60 -2.07 5.15 15.52
N ALA A 61 -1.37 4.14 14.98
CA ALA A 61 0.09 4.01 15.10
C ALA A 61 0.86 4.76 14.00
N VAL A 62 0.23 5.03 12.85
CA VAL A 62 0.88 5.73 11.74
C VAL A 62 0.68 7.25 11.84
N PRO A 63 1.75 8.06 11.77
CA PRO A 63 1.61 9.50 11.76
C PRO A 63 0.95 9.97 10.45
N PRO A 64 0.15 11.04 10.48
CA PRO A 64 -0.48 11.57 9.27
C PRO A 64 0.59 12.06 8.28
N LEU A 65 0.49 11.61 7.03
CA LEU A 65 1.34 12.07 5.93
C LEU A 65 0.81 13.39 5.39
N ARG A 66 1.69 14.39 5.28
CA ARG A 66 1.40 15.65 4.60
C ARG A 66 2.15 15.68 3.28
N LEU A 67 1.42 15.71 2.17
CA LEU A 67 2.00 15.85 0.85
C LEU A 67 2.42 17.31 0.64
N PRO A 68 3.65 17.57 0.14
CA PRO A 68 4.02 18.91 -0.27
C PRO A 68 3.13 19.32 -1.46
N ASP A 69 2.32 20.36 -1.25
CA ASP A 69 1.43 21.04 -2.20
C ASP A 69 0.04 20.45 -2.49
N GLU A 70 -0.58 19.77 -1.53
CA GLU A 70 -2.06 19.65 -1.55
C GLU A 70 -2.73 20.75 -0.71
N GLU A 71 -3.54 21.59 -1.35
CA GLU A 71 -4.48 22.47 -0.65
C GLU A 71 -5.33 21.61 0.31
N PRO A 72 -5.52 22.03 1.57
CA PRO A 72 -6.31 21.25 2.52
C PRO A 72 -7.72 21.04 1.99
N VAL A 73 -8.12 19.78 1.82
CA VAL A 73 -9.52 19.41 1.52
C VAL A 73 -10.38 19.96 2.66
N PRO A 74 -11.32 20.89 2.39
CA PRO A 74 -12.14 21.46 3.44
C PRO A 74 -12.93 20.33 4.10
N ALA A 75 -12.79 20.21 5.43
CA ALA A 75 -13.59 19.29 6.22
C ALA A 75 -15.06 19.58 5.92
N GLY A 76 -15.71 18.65 5.22
CA GLY A 76 -17.12 18.73 4.89
C GLY A 76 -17.90 18.94 6.18
N GLY A 77 -18.41 20.17 6.35
CA GLY A 77 -19.35 20.50 7.38
C GLY A 77 -20.58 19.64 7.20
N SER A 78 -21.04 19.06 8.31
CA SER A 78 -22.37 18.49 8.49
C SER A 78 -23.41 19.41 7.83
N ALA A 79 -24.03 18.93 6.75
CA ALA A 79 -25.27 19.48 6.24
C ALA A 79 -26.42 18.80 7.00
N ALA A 80 -27.33 19.66 7.45
CA ALA A 80 -28.52 19.42 8.27
C ALA A 80 -29.37 18.21 7.91
#